data_AF-A0AAW8Z6U9-F1
#
_entry.id   AF-A0AAW8Z6U9-F1
#
_cell.length_a   1.000
_cell.length_b   1.000
_cell.length_c   1.000
_cell.angle_alpha   90.00
_cell.angle_beta   90.00
_cell.angle_gamma   90.00
#
_symmetry.space_group_name_H-M   'P 1'
#
loop_
_entity.id
_entity.type
_entity.pdbx_description
1 polymer ?
#
loop_
_entity_poly.entity_id
_entity_poly.type
_entity_poly.pdbx_seq_one_letter_code
_entity_poly.pdbx_strand_id
1 'polypeptide(L)'
;MQTPFPCTQCGCCCKQVFRSELTAYLDRGDGSCKYLSSDNTCSIYEDRPDICRVDLQYKVFFSTKMDWEDFVALNIKACNFLQNQI
;
A
#
# COMPACT_ATOMS: atom_id res chain seq x y z
N MET A 1 0.99 -21.34 -5.78
CA MET A 1 1.42 -20.25 -4.87
C MET A 1 1.41 -18.97 -5.68
N GLN A 2 0.76 -17.92 -5.21
CA GLN A 2 0.77 -16.61 -5.86
C GLN A 2 2.13 -15.94 -5.62
N THR A 3 2.69 -15.26 -6.62
CA THR A 3 3.93 -14.49 -6.46
C THR A 3 3.68 -13.30 -5.53
N PRO A 4 4.54 -13.02 -4.54
CA PRO A 4 4.33 -11.87 -3.65
C PRO A 4 4.32 -10.54 -4.43
N PHE A 5 3.52 -9.57 -3.97
CA PHE A 5 3.58 -8.22 -4.50
C PHE A 5 4.98 -7.62 -4.27
N PRO A 6 5.66 -7.07 -5.30
CA PRO A 6 7.06 -6.65 -5.23
C PRO A 6 7.20 -5.27 -4.56
N CYS A 7 6.80 -5.14 -3.31
CA CYS A 7 6.94 -3.91 -2.55
C CYS A 7 8.42 -3.61 -2.29
N THR A 8 8.88 -2.41 -2.67
CA THR A 8 10.25 -1.93 -2.43
C THR A 8 10.45 -1.34 -1.03
N GLN A 9 9.41 -1.36 -0.18
CA GLN A 9 9.40 -0.76 1.15
C GLN A 9 9.80 0.73 1.19
N CYS A 10 9.67 1.46 0.08
CA CYS A 10 10.07 2.87 -0.05
C CYS A 10 9.23 3.88 0.75
N GLY A 11 8.15 3.44 1.40
CA GLY A 11 7.25 4.31 2.18
C GLY A 11 6.40 5.30 1.37
N CYS A 12 6.47 5.31 0.03
CA CYS A 12 5.77 6.33 -0.78
C CYS A 12 4.24 6.28 -0.65
N CYS A 13 3.65 5.10 -0.42
CA CYS A 13 2.23 4.97 -0.09
C CYS A 13 1.91 5.49 1.32
N CYS A 14 2.81 5.29 2.29
CA CYS A 14 2.67 5.80 3.64
C CYS A 14 2.76 7.33 3.68
N LYS A 15 3.54 7.96 2.80
CA LYS A 15 3.61 9.43 2.69
C LYS A 15 2.37 10.10 2.09
N GLN A 16 1.44 9.30 1.54
CA GLN A 16 0.32 9.79 0.76
C GLN A 16 -1.01 9.14 1.16
N VAL A 17 -1.18 8.82 2.46
CA VAL A 17 -2.41 8.19 2.98
C VAL A 17 -3.63 9.11 2.87
N PHE A 18 -3.44 10.41 2.66
CA PHE A 18 -4.52 11.36 2.37
C PHE A 18 -5.27 11.08 1.05
N ARG A 19 -4.70 10.29 0.14
CA ARG A 19 -5.29 10.04 -1.19
C ARG A 19 -6.50 9.09 -1.16
N SER A 20 -6.83 8.49 -0.02
CA SER A 20 -7.96 7.57 0.12
C SER A 20 -8.60 7.72 1.49
N GLU A 21 -9.93 7.78 1.52
CA GLU A 21 -10.69 7.79 2.79
C GLU A 21 -10.48 6.50 3.59
N LEU A 22 -10.21 5.37 2.92
CA LEU A 22 -9.93 4.09 3.58
C LEU A 22 -8.63 4.12 4.40
N THR A 23 -7.74 5.07 4.12
CA THR A 23 -6.47 5.24 4.85
C THR A 23 -6.44 6.50 5.71
N ALA A 24 -7.54 7.26 5.78
CA ALA A 24 -7.60 8.52 6.54
C ALA A 24 -7.25 8.36 8.03
N TYR A 25 -7.65 7.24 8.65
CA TYR A 25 -7.35 6.95 10.06
C TYR A 25 -5.85 6.69 10.36
N LEU A 26 -5.04 6.54 9.31
CA LEU A 26 -3.60 6.37 9.41
C LEU A 26 -2.86 7.72 9.36
N ASP A 27 -3.51 8.78 8.90
CA ASP A 27 -2.91 10.11 8.78
C ASP A 27 -2.57 10.68 10.16
N ARG A 28 -1.35 11.22 10.31
CA ARG A 28 -0.89 11.92 11.51
C ARG A 28 -1.16 13.44 11.49
N GLY A 29 -1.86 13.92 10.47
CA GLY A 29 -2.27 15.32 10.29
C GLY A 29 -1.51 16.08 9.21
N ASP A 30 -0.56 15.43 8.51
CA ASP A 30 0.24 16.02 7.43
C ASP A 30 0.07 15.27 6.09
N GLY A 31 -0.89 14.35 6.01
CA GLY A 31 -1.11 13.46 4.86
C GLY A 31 -0.25 12.20 4.87
N SER A 32 0.69 12.07 5.83
CA SER A 32 1.54 10.90 6.00
C SER A 32 1.05 9.99 7.12
N CYS A 33 1.38 8.71 7.01
CA CYS A 33 1.04 7.68 7.96
C CYS A 33 1.77 7.91 9.30
N LYS A 34 1.04 7.76 10.41
CA LYS A 34 1.60 7.80 11.77
C LYS A 34 2.64 6.72 12.07
N TYR A 35 2.70 5.66 11.27
CA TYR A 35 3.68 4.58 11.37
C TYR A 35 4.86 4.70 10.38
N LEU A 36 4.96 5.81 9.64
CA LEU A 36 6.11 6.08 8.77
C LEU A 36 7.32 6.49 9.62
N SER A 37 8.37 5.66 9.58
CA SER A 37 9.65 5.89 10.25
C SER A 37 10.48 6.96 9.55
N SER A 38 11.49 7.48 10.25
CA SER A 38 12.43 8.49 9.72
C SER A 38 13.28 8.02 8.55
N ASP A 39 13.46 6.70 8.40
CA ASP A 39 14.18 6.07 7.27
C ASP A 39 13.26 5.77 6.06
N ASN A 40 12.02 6.25 6.08
CA ASN A 40 10.96 6.00 5.10
C ASN A 40 10.38 4.59 5.10
N THR A 41 10.68 3.75 6.10
CA THR A 41 10.05 2.43 6.24
C THR A 41 8.79 2.48 7.10
N CYS A 42 7.98 1.43 7.06
CA CYS A 42 6.83 1.29 7.95
C CYS A 42 7.25 0.58 9.25
N SER A 43 7.08 1.24 10.40
CA SER A 43 7.49 0.67 11.70
C SER A 43 6.72 -0.59 12.11
N ILE A 44 5.58 -0.86 11.46
CA ILE A 44 4.74 -2.03 11.67
C ILE A 44 4.61 -2.87 10.40
N TYR A 45 5.65 -2.97 9.56
CA TYR A 45 5.54 -3.59 8.22
C TYR A 45 4.91 -5.00 8.23
N GLU A 46 5.27 -5.84 9.18
CA GLU A 46 4.71 -7.20 9.32
C GLU A 46 3.28 -7.21 9.89
N ASP A 47 2.93 -6.19 10.67
CA ASP A 47 1.62 -6.02 11.34
C ASP A 47 0.75 -4.93 10.68
N ARG A 48 1.09 -4.57 9.43
CA ARG A 48 0.35 -3.57 8.65
C ARG A 48 -1.14 -3.92 8.60
N PRO A 49 -2.04 -2.93 8.75
CA PRO A 49 -3.47 -3.18 8.67
C PRO A 49 -3.86 -3.73 7.30
N ASP A 50 -4.97 -4.47 7.23
CA ASP A 50 -5.42 -5.20 6.04
C ASP A 50 -5.49 -4.32 4.78
N ILE A 51 -5.88 -3.05 4.94
CA ILE A 51 -5.95 -2.08 3.84
C ILE A 51 -4.60 -1.84 3.15
N CYS A 52 -3.48 -2.04 3.86
CA CYS A 52 -2.13 -1.88 3.34
C CYS A 52 -1.52 -3.19 2.79
N ARG A 53 -2.24 -4.32 2.87
CA ARG A 53 -1.78 -5.66 2.48
C ARG A 53 -2.35 -6.03 1.11
N VAL A 54 -1.56 -5.87 0.04
CA VAL A 54 -2.01 -6.04 -1.35
C VAL A 54 -2.57 -7.46 -1.60
N ASP A 55 -1.89 -8.47 -1.10
CA ASP A 55 -2.30 -9.88 -1.15
C ASP A 55 -3.65 -10.12 -0.45
N LEU A 56 -3.85 -9.51 0.71
CA LEU A 56 -5.11 -9.65 1.45
C LEU A 56 -6.25 -8.88 0.79
N GLN A 57 -6.00 -7.66 0.32
CA GLN A 57 -6.99 -6.89 -0.44
C GLN A 57 -7.47 -7.67 -1.66
N TYR A 58 -6.54 -8.31 -2.39
CA TYR A 58 -6.90 -9.19 -3.50
C TYR A 58 -7.82 -10.32 -3.05
N LYS A 59 -7.38 -11.09 -2.05
CA LYS A 59 -8.10 -12.27 -1.55
C LYS A 59 -9.50 -11.94 -1.06
N VAL A 60 -9.69 -10.79 -0.40
CA VAL A 60 -10.97 -10.43 0.22
C VAL A 60 -11.91 -9.74 -0.76
N PHE A 61 -11.39 -8.90 -1.67
CA PHE A 61 -12.24 -7.98 -2.45
C PHE A 61 -12.17 -8.14 -3.98
N PHE A 62 -11.11 -8.77 -4.52
CA PHE A 62 -10.83 -8.77 -5.97
C PHE A 62 -10.63 -10.14 -6.60
N SER A 63 -10.45 -11.21 -5.81
CA SER A 63 -10.19 -12.56 -6.34
C SER A 63 -11.34 -13.15 -7.17
N THR A 64 -12.56 -12.62 -7.02
CA THR A 64 -13.72 -12.99 -7.86
C THR A 64 -13.94 -12.05 -9.04
N LYS A 65 -13.11 -11.00 -9.18
CA LYS A 65 -13.28 -9.92 -10.16
C LYS A 65 -12.17 -9.91 -11.21
N MET A 66 -10.98 -10.38 -10.86
CA MET A 66 -9.82 -10.41 -11.74
C MET A 66 -8.76 -11.39 -11.24
N ASP A 67 -7.82 -11.73 -12.12
CA ASP A 67 -6.68 -12.57 -11.80
C ASP A 67 -5.62 -11.79 -11.00
N TRP A 68 -4.77 -12.54 -10.29
CA TRP A 68 -3.74 -11.98 -9.42
C TRP A 68 -2.76 -11.10 -10.20
N GLU A 69 -2.35 -11.54 -11.38
CA GLU A 69 -1.38 -10.86 -12.24
C GLU A 69 -1.88 -9.47 -12.66
N ASP A 70 -3.15 -9.37 -13.07
CA ASP A 70 -3.77 -8.09 -13.46
C ASP A 70 -3.91 -7.15 -12.27
N PHE A 71 -4.32 -7.68 -11.11
CA PHE A 71 -4.41 -6.90 -9.88
C PHE A 71 -3.04 -6.36 -9.45
N VAL A 72 -2.00 -7.19 -9.50
CA VAL A 72 -0.62 -6.78 -9.22
C VAL A 72 -0.14 -5.74 -10.22
N ALA A 73 -0.40 -5.91 -11.51
CA ALA A 73 -0.01 -4.94 -12.53
C ALA A 73 -0.64 -3.55 -12.29
N LEU A 74 -1.90 -3.50 -11.87
CA LEU A 74 -2.57 -2.25 -11.47
C LEU A 74 -1.94 -1.63 -10.21
N ASN A 75 -1.66 -2.44 -9.19
CA ASN A 75 -1.00 -1.98 -7.97
C ASN A 75 0.44 -1.49 -8.22
N ILE A 76 1.18 -2.10 -9.15
CA ILE A 76 2.51 -1.64 -9.57
C ILE A 76 2.40 -0.27 -10.26
N LYS A 77 1.43 -0.07 -11.15
CA LYS A 77 1.19 1.25 -11.78
C LYS A 77 0.92 2.33 -10.73
N ALA A 78 0.07 2.03 -9.75
CA ALA A 78 -0.18 2.94 -8.63
C ALA A 78 1.08 3.18 -7.78
N CYS A 79 1.85 2.13 -7.48
CA CYS A 79 3.10 2.22 -6.72
C CYS A 79 4.12 3.13 -7.44
N ASN A 80 4.34 2.93 -8.74
CA ASN A 80 5.25 3.74 -9.55
C ASN A 80 4.78 5.19 -9.65
N PHE A 81 3.47 5.42 -9.80
CA PHE A 81 2.92 6.77 -9.73
C PHE A 81 3.28 7.44 -8.40
N LEU A 82 3.01 6.79 -7.27
CA LEU A 82 3.29 7.34 -5.94
C LEU A 82 4.78 7.59 -5.69
N GLN A 83 5.68 6.75 -6.23
CA GLN A 83 7.13 6.92 -6.13
C GLN A 83 7.63 8.15 -6.90
N ASN A 84 6.95 8.54 -7.98
CA ASN A 84 7.33 9.71 -8.79
C ASN A 84 6.70 11.03 -8.30
N GLN A 85 6.04 11.05 -7.13
CA GLN A 85 5.40 12.25 -6.56
C GLN A 85 6.18 12.84 -5.38
N ILE A 86 7.32 12.24 -4.99
CA ILE A 86 8.05 12.55 -3.77
C ILE A 86 9.53 12.79 -4.08
#